data_AF-A0A6C0IVA6-F1
#
_entry.id   AF-A0A6C0IVA6-F1
#
_cell.length_a   1.000
_cell.length_b   1.000
_cell.length_c   1.000
_cell.angle_alpha   90.00
_cell.angle_beta   90.00
_cell.angle_gamma   90.00
#
_symmetry.space_group_name_H-M   'P 1'
#
loop_
_entity.id
_entity.type
_entity.pdbx_description
1 polymer ?
#
loop_
_entity_poly.entity_id
_entity_poly.type
_entity_poly.pdbx_seq_one_letter_code
_entity_poly.pdbx_strand_id
1 'polypeptide(L)'
;MNFYDINFEVKYHSIRDELLEKIASNNTNEYVEEDVFTICTNLYQHELTQVFYASSLLDNKIDKGIQYVYNEILSKYVPFTDVINNSKLHLFTCDDNNVLTSVQKENLEKNSSYFLLLMLFSENMFYLTHQCICQLTKYGRIELALLVNFETMLNEMLLSKF
;
A
#
# COMPACT_ATOMS: atom_id res chain seq x y z
N MET A 1 -14.84 -1.88 17.28
CA MET A 1 -15.39 -2.31 15.97
C MET A 1 -14.19 -2.64 15.11
N ASN A 2 -14.11 -3.84 14.54
CA ASN A 2 -13.00 -4.20 13.66
C ASN A 2 -13.31 -3.67 12.25
N PHE A 3 -12.42 -2.85 11.70
CA PHE A 3 -12.59 -2.23 10.37
C PHE A 3 -11.74 -2.93 9.30
N TYR A 4 -11.01 -3.99 9.66
CA TYR A 4 -10.03 -4.64 8.80
C TYR A 4 -10.00 -6.15 9.04
N ASP A 5 -10.10 -6.94 7.97
CA ASP A 5 -9.96 -8.39 8.04
C ASP A 5 -8.50 -8.83 7.92
N ILE A 6 -7.89 -9.16 9.06
CA ILE A 6 -6.53 -9.70 9.13
C ILE A 6 -6.43 -11.19 8.73
N ASN A 7 -7.57 -11.88 8.56
CA ASN A 7 -7.61 -13.28 8.17
C ASN A 7 -7.92 -13.48 6.69
N PHE A 8 -8.27 -12.39 5.99
CA PHE A 8 -8.47 -12.43 4.56
C PHE A 8 -7.14 -12.69 3.85
N GLU A 9 -7.15 -13.55 2.84
CA GLU A 9 -5.96 -13.91 2.09
C GLU A 9 -5.93 -13.12 0.77
N VAL A 10 -5.06 -12.11 0.70
CA VAL A 10 -4.83 -11.29 -0.49
C VAL A 10 -4.00 -12.07 -1.52
N LYS A 11 -4.50 -12.22 -2.76
CA LYS A 11 -3.94 -13.12 -3.78
C LYS A 11 -3.71 -12.47 -5.14
N TYR A 12 -4.23 -11.27 -5.39
CA TYR A 12 -4.06 -10.63 -6.71
C TYR A 12 -2.58 -10.56 -7.13
N HIS A 13 -1.66 -10.31 -6.20
CA HIS A 13 -0.22 -10.26 -6.47
C HIS A 13 0.36 -11.61 -6.89
N SER A 14 0.07 -12.70 -6.17
CA SER A 14 0.60 -14.02 -6.52
C SER A 14 0.01 -14.55 -7.83
N ILE A 15 -1.27 -14.24 -8.09
CA ILE A 15 -1.93 -14.55 -9.37
C ILE A 15 -1.29 -13.77 -10.51
N ARG A 16 -0.92 -12.49 -10.30
CA ARG A 16 -0.21 -11.68 -11.28
C ARG A 16 1.10 -12.33 -11.69
N ASP A 17 1.92 -12.72 -10.72
CA ASP A 17 3.22 -13.35 -10.95
C ASP A 17 3.07 -14.65 -11.75
N GLU A 18 2.11 -15.51 -11.36
CA GLU A 18 1.83 -16.77 -12.07
C GLU A 18 1.40 -16.54 -13.53
N LEU A 19 0.55 -15.54 -13.80
CA LEU A 19 0.08 -15.24 -15.15
C LEU A 19 1.20 -14.66 -16.03
N LEU A 20 2.05 -13.79 -15.48
CA LEU A 20 3.20 -13.24 -16.20
C LEU A 20 4.24 -14.32 -16.54
N GLU A 21 4.48 -15.26 -15.64
CA GLU A 21 5.35 -16.42 -15.91
C GLU A 21 4.80 -17.29 -17.04
N LYS A 22 3.47 -17.53 -17.06
CA LYS A 22 2.82 -18.29 -18.14
C LYS A 22 3.00 -17.62 -19.50
N ILE A 23 2.82 -16.29 -19.58
CA ILE A 23 3.06 -15.50 -20.78
C ILE A 23 4.53 -15.61 -21.22
N ALA A 24 5.47 -15.37 -20.29
CA ALA A 24 6.90 -15.41 -20.59
C ALA A 24 7.39 -16.79 -21.08
N SER A 25 6.75 -17.86 -20.59
CA SER A 25 7.08 -19.23 -20.99
C SER A 25 6.56 -19.64 -22.38
N ASN A 26 5.85 -18.76 -23.11
CA ASN A 26 5.21 -19.04 -24.41
C ASN A 26 4.32 -20.30 -24.42
N ASN A 27 3.90 -20.80 -23.26
CA ASN A 27 3.18 -22.06 -23.17
C ASN A 27 1.70 -21.94 -23.56
N THR A 28 1.14 -20.73 -23.59
CA THR A 28 -0.26 -20.51 -23.97
C THR A 28 -0.48 -19.14 -24.63
N ASN A 29 -1.15 -19.10 -25.79
CA ASN A 29 -1.74 -17.87 -26.37
C ASN A 29 -3.05 -17.46 -25.65
N GLU A 30 -3.22 -17.88 -24.39
CA GLU A 30 -4.51 -17.77 -23.69
C GLU A 30 -4.71 -16.39 -23.08
N TYR A 31 -3.63 -15.66 -22.78
CA TYR A 31 -3.67 -14.34 -22.18
C TYR A 31 -2.59 -13.43 -22.78
N VAL A 32 -2.91 -12.16 -22.95
CA VAL A 32 -1.94 -11.08 -23.19
C VAL A 32 -1.70 -10.26 -21.92
N GLU A 33 -0.66 -9.43 -21.90
CA GLU A 33 -0.35 -8.58 -20.73
C GLU A 33 -1.52 -7.69 -20.29
N GLU A 34 -2.33 -7.21 -21.24
CA GLU A 34 -3.53 -6.41 -20.98
C GLU A 34 -4.62 -7.21 -20.23
N ASP A 35 -4.76 -8.50 -20.52
CA ASP A 35 -5.68 -9.38 -19.80
C ASP A 35 -5.22 -9.55 -18.36
N VAL A 36 -3.92 -9.77 -18.15
CA VAL A 36 -3.34 -9.89 -16.80
C VAL A 36 -3.57 -8.62 -16.00
N PHE A 37 -3.31 -7.47 -16.60
CA PHE A 37 -3.58 -6.18 -15.96
C PHE A 37 -5.05 -6.06 -15.55
N THR A 38 -5.99 -6.32 -16.47
CA THR A 38 -7.43 -6.22 -16.22
C THR A 38 -7.89 -7.18 -15.11
N ILE A 39 -7.42 -8.43 -15.15
CA ILE A 39 -7.73 -9.45 -14.14
C ILE A 39 -7.21 -9.01 -12.78
N CYS A 40 -5.95 -8.57 -12.70
CA CYS A 40 -5.30 -8.19 -11.45
C CYS A 40 -5.94 -6.94 -10.84
N THR A 41 -6.25 -5.92 -11.64
CA THR A 41 -6.95 -4.73 -11.14
C THR A 41 -8.32 -5.07 -10.60
N ASN A 42 -9.10 -5.93 -11.27
CA ASN A 42 -10.41 -6.37 -10.77
C ASN A 42 -10.30 -7.18 -9.47
N LEU A 43 -9.32 -8.08 -9.39
CA LEU A 43 -9.04 -8.84 -8.18
C LEU A 43 -8.61 -7.93 -7.02
N TYR A 44 -7.68 -7.01 -7.26
CA TYR A 44 -7.26 -6.01 -6.28
C TYR A 44 -8.44 -5.22 -5.72
N GLN A 45 -9.32 -4.68 -6.59
CA GLN A 45 -10.49 -3.92 -6.14
C GLN A 45 -11.44 -4.78 -5.29
N HIS A 46 -11.67 -6.03 -5.71
CA HIS A 46 -12.49 -6.96 -4.96
C HIS A 46 -11.86 -7.28 -3.60
N GLU A 47 -10.58 -7.64 -3.56
CA GLU A 47 -9.88 -7.97 -2.32
C GLU A 47 -9.80 -6.78 -1.36
N LEU A 48 -9.53 -5.57 -1.87
CA LEU A 48 -9.54 -4.34 -1.07
C LEU A 48 -10.91 -4.12 -0.40
N THR A 49 -12.00 -4.25 -1.16
CA THR A 49 -13.35 -4.09 -0.60
C THR A 49 -13.68 -5.16 0.43
N GLN A 50 -13.28 -6.41 0.21
CA GLN A 50 -13.49 -7.50 1.16
C GLN A 50 -12.74 -7.26 2.48
N VAL A 51 -11.45 -6.90 2.40
CA VAL A 51 -10.62 -6.65 3.59
C VAL A 51 -11.20 -5.54 4.48
N PHE A 52 -11.82 -4.52 3.89
CA PHE A 52 -12.44 -3.42 4.63
C PHE A 52 -13.94 -3.63 4.94
N TYR A 53 -14.51 -4.82 4.66
CA TYR A 53 -15.95 -5.09 4.77
C TYR A 53 -16.84 -4.08 4.04
N ALA A 54 -16.32 -3.55 2.93
CA ALA A 54 -16.92 -2.51 2.10
C ALA A 54 -17.76 -3.13 0.98
N SER A 55 -18.85 -2.44 0.61
CA SER A 55 -19.71 -2.85 -0.51
C SER A 55 -19.17 -2.42 -1.87
N SER A 56 -18.30 -1.39 -1.89
CA SER A 56 -17.68 -0.84 -3.10
C SER A 56 -16.46 0.00 -2.71
N LEU A 57 -15.66 0.42 -3.70
CA LEU A 57 -14.51 1.31 -3.48
C LEU A 57 -14.90 2.71 -2.96
N LEU A 58 -16.16 3.11 -3.10
CA LEU A 58 -16.67 4.40 -2.63
C LEU A 58 -17.32 4.30 -1.23
N ASP A 59 -17.29 3.12 -0.62
CA ASP A 59 -17.84 2.91 0.71
C ASP A 59 -16.94 3.57 1.76
N ASN A 60 -17.53 4.43 2.61
CA ASN A 60 -16.80 5.16 3.65
C ASN A 60 -16.11 4.27 4.69
N LYS A 61 -16.42 2.97 4.70
CA LYS A 61 -15.70 1.97 5.50
C LYS A 61 -14.23 1.87 5.10
N ILE A 62 -13.89 2.09 3.83
CA ILE A 62 -12.49 2.07 3.38
C ILE A 62 -11.73 3.21 4.06
N ASP A 63 -12.21 4.45 3.96
CA ASP A 63 -11.54 5.60 4.60
C ASP A 63 -11.42 5.41 6.12
N LYS A 64 -12.49 4.96 6.78
CA LYS A 64 -12.49 4.66 8.21
C LYS A 64 -11.52 3.53 8.56
N GLY A 65 -11.44 2.51 7.72
CA GLY A 65 -10.55 1.38 7.87
C GLY A 65 -9.10 1.76 7.70
N ILE A 66 -8.76 2.56 6.69
CA ILE A 66 -7.40 3.08 6.48
C ILE A 66 -6.96 3.90 7.68
N GLN A 67 -7.82 4.81 8.18
CA GLN A 67 -7.54 5.58 9.38
C GLN A 67 -7.35 4.69 10.61
N TYR A 68 -8.20 3.68 10.78
CA TYR A 68 -8.08 2.70 11.86
C TYR A 68 -6.76 1.94 11.78
N VAL A 69 -6.42 1.38 10.62
CA VAL A 69 -5.18 0.62 10.43
C VAL A 69 -3.95 1.48 10.76
N TYR A 70 -3.91 2.71 10.28
CA TYR A 70 -2.77 3.57 10.57
C TYR A 70 -2.68 3.92 12.06
N ASN A 71 -3.75 4.45 12.64
CA ASN A 71 -3.74 4.95 14.01
C ASN A 71 -3.62 3.82 15.04
N GLU A 72 -4.22 2.66 14.77
CA GLU A 72 -4.36 1.60 15.76
C GLU A 72 -3.40 0.42 15.56
N ILE A 73 -2.85 0.23 14.36
CA ILE A 73 -1.98 -0.90 14.03
C ILE A 73 -0.58 -0.40 13.70
N LEU A 74 -0.43 0.34 12.59
CA LEU A 74 0.89 0.67 12.02
C LEU A 74 1.65 1.70 12.86
N SER A 75 0.99 2.75 13.34
CA SER A 75 1.64 3.85 14.08
C SER A 75 2.22 3.43 15.44
N LYS A 76 1.84 2.26 15.95
CA LYS A 76 2.33 1.72 17.22
C LYS A 76 3.65 0.97 17.08
N TYR A 77 4.08 0.66 15.85
CA TYR A 77 5.32 -0.06 15.59
C TYR A 77 6.39 0.86 15.02
N VAL A 78 7.35 1.22 15.88
CA VAL A 78 8.40 2.21 15.59
C VAL A 78 9.13 1.96 14.26
N PRO A 79 9.58 0.73 13.94
CA PRO A 79 10.29 0.51 12.68
C PRO A 79 9.44 0.81 11.44
N PHE A 80 8.13 0.56 11.48
CA PHE A 80 7.25 0.91 10.36
C PHE A 80 7.05 2.42 10.29
N THR A 81 6.86 3.09 11.43
CA THR A 81 6.74 4.57 11.44
C THR A 81 7.99 5.26 10.94
N ASP A 82 9.17 4.70 11.21
CA ASP A 82 10.45 5.23 10.71
C ASP A 82 10.51 5.14 9.19
N VAL A 83 10.11 4.02 8.59
CA VAL A 83 9.99 3.89 7.13
C VAL A 83 9.06 4.96 6.56
N ILE A 84 7.86 5.12 7.11
CA ILE A 84 6.91 6.15 6.64
C ILE A 84 7.48 7.56 6.75
N ASN A 85 8.14 7.89 7.87
CA ASN A 85 8.72 9.21 8.07
C ASN A 85 9.92 9.48 7.15
N ASN A 86 10.75 8.48 6.88
CA ASN A 86 11.83 8.57 5.91
C ASN A 86 11.27 8.78 4.50
N SER A 87 10.23 8.03 4.12
CA SER A 87 9.57 8.18 2.82
C SER A 87 8.91 9.55 2.65
N LYS A 88 8.41 10.19 3.73
CA LYS A 88 7.93 11.59 3.66
C LYS A 88 9.00 12.56 3.19
N LEU A 89 10.26 12.36 3.56
CA LEU A 89 11.36 13.24 3.16
C LEU A 89 11.49 13.33 1.64
N HIS A 90 11.21 12.24 0.91
CA HIS A 90 11.21 12.24 -0.56
C HIS A 90 10.08 13.10 -1.17
N LEU A 91 8.96 13.28 -0.47
CA LEU A 91 7.88 14.19 -0.90
C LEU A 91 8.23 15.67 -0.67
N PHE A 92 9.12 15.95 0.29
CA PHE A 92 9.51 17.31 0.67
C PHE A 92 10.70 17.87 -0.12
N THR A 93 11.47 17.05 -0.83
CA THR A 93 12.66 17.47 -1.59
C THR A 93 12.36 18.10 -2.96
N CYS A 94 11.11 18.46 -3.25
CA CYS A 94 10.73 19.17 -4.46
C CYS A 94 10.88 20.70 -4.22
N ASP A 95 11.90 21.31 -4.82
CA ASP A 95 12.32 22.73 -4.77
C ASP A 95 13.21 23.18 -3.60
N ASP A 96 14.52 23.01 -3.78
CA ASP A 96 15.57 23.66 -2.97
C ASP A 96 15.51 25.20 -2.96
N ASN A 97 14.68 25.81 -3.81
CA ASN A 97 14.62 27.26 -4.01
C ASN A 97 13.42 27.96 -3.34
N ASN A 98 12.48 27.22 -2.76
CA ASN A 98 11.26 27.80 -2.17
C ASN A 98 11.21 27.59 -0.65
N VAL A 99 11.51 28.66 0.11
CA VAL A 99 11.32 28.66 1.57
C VAL A 99 9.81 28.65 1.87
N LEU A 100 9.28 27.47 2.19
CA LEU A 100 7.88 27.32 2.62
C LEU A 100 7.62 28.09 3.94
N THR A 101 6.51 28.80 4.00
CA THR A 101 5.99 29.39 5.24
C THR A 101 5.61 28.29 6.26
N SER A 102 5.48 28.65 7.54
CA SER A 102 5.06 27.70 8.59
C SER A 102 3.72 27.02 8.28
N VAL A 103 2.75 27.77 7.76
CA VAL A 103 1.44 27.25 7.36
C VAL A 103 1.55 26.29 6.17
N GLN A 104 2.40 26.59 5.18
CA GLN A 104 2.63 25.69 4.05
C GLN A 104 3.33 24.40 4.48
N LYS A 105 4.28 24.48 5.41
CA LYS A 105 4.94 23.30 5.99
C LYS A 105 3.93 22.40 6.72
N GLU A 106 3.08 22.98 7.56
CA GLU A 106 2.05 22.22 8.29
C GLU A 106 1.03 21.57 7.34
N ASN A 107 0.57 22.31 6.32
CA ASN A 107 -0.35 21.77 5.32
C ASN A 107 0.31 20.65 4.50
N LEU A 108 1.58 20.81 4.12
CA LEU A 108 2.32 19.79 3.38
C LEU A 108 2.56 18.54 4.24
N GLU A 109 2.82 18.69 5.53
CA GLU A 109 2.98 17.59 6.48
C GLU A 109 1.69 16.79 6.67
N LYS A 110 0.55 17.48 6.85
CA LYS A 110 -0.77 16.84 6.95
C LYS A 110 -1.15 16.14 5.64
N ASN A 111 -0.96 16.82 4.51
CA ASN A 111 -1.33 16.29 3.20
C ASN A 111 -0.42 15.12 2.76
N SER A 112 0.89 15.19 3.01
CA SER A 112 1.84 14.12 2.70
C SER A 112 1.56 12.87 3.53
N SER A 113 1.19 13.04 4.80
CA SER A 113 0.78 11.92 5.66
C SER A 113 -0.44 11.21 5.07
N TYR A 114 -1.50 11.95 4.74
CA TYR A 114 -2.70 11.36 4.14
C TYR A 114 -2.42 10.71 2.78
N PHE A 115 -1.63 11.36 1.94
CA PHE A 115 -1.23 10.83 0.63
C PHE A 115 -0.46 9.51 0.76
N LEU A 116 0.51 9.43 1.67
CA LEU A 116 1.23 8.19 1.97
C LEU A 116 0.28 7.08 2.41
N LEU A 117 -0.68 7.39 3.28
CA LEU A 117 -1.68 6.41 3.72
C LEU A 117 -2.49 5.86 2.56
N LEU A 118 -2.93 6.72 1.63
CA LEU A 118 -3.61 6.25 0.42
C LEU A 118 -2.70 5.38 -0.44
N MET A 119 -1.43 5.74 -0.60
CA MET A 119 -0.46 4.93 -1.35
C MET A 119 -0.24 3.55 -0.75
N LEU A 120 -0.26 3.40 0.57
CA LEU A 120 -0.11 2.10 1.23
C LEU A 120 -1.19 1.09 0.81
N PHE A 121 -2.36 1.58 0.40
CA PHE A 121 -3.49 0.75 -0.06
C PHE A 121 -3.68 0.79 -1.57
N SER A 122 -2.73 1.34 -2.33
CA SER A 122 -2.72 1.25 -3.79
C SER A 122 -2.44 -0.18 -4.25
N GLU A 123 -2.79 -0.50 -5.50
CA GLU A 123 -2.59 -1.83 -6.09
C GLU A 123 -1.14 -2.33 -5.98
N ASN A 124 -0.14 -1.46 -6.02
CA ASN A 124 1.26 -1.89 -5.91
C ASN A 124 1.70 -2.18 -4.48
N MET A 125 1.12 -1.51 -3.49
CA MET A 125 1.53 -1.64 -2.08
C MET A 125 0.64 -2.55 -1.25
N PHE A 126 -0.63 -2.71 -1.64
CA PHE A 126 -1.66 -3.29 -0.78
C PHE A 126 -1.29 -4.68 -0.28
N TYR A 127 -0.72 -5.54 -1.12
CA TYR A 127 -0.22 -6.85 -0.73
C TYR A 127 0.82 -6.78 0.41
N LEU A 128 1.87 -5.98 0.26
CA LEU A 128 2.93 -5.83 1.26
C LEU A 128 2.41 -5.15 2.54
N THR A 129 1.56 -4.13 2.39
CA THR A 129 0.89 -3.45 3.51
C THR A 129 0.05 -4.43 4.32
N HIS A 130 -0.75 -5.26 3.64
CA HIS A 130 -1.58 -6.28 4.28
C HIS A 130 -0.72 -7.32 5.02
N GLN A 131 0.37 -7.81 4.40
CA GLN A 131 1.30 -8.71 5.08
C GLN A 131 1.91 -8.09 6.35
N CYS A 132 2.31 -6.82 6.30
CA CYS A 132 2.83 -6.09 7.44
C CYS A 132 1.81 -6.01 8.58
N ILE A 133 0.55 -5.67 8.25
CA ILE A 133 -0.56 -5.59 9.20
C ILE A 133 -0.81 -6.96 9.86
N CYS A 134 -0.84 -8.02 9.06
CA CYS A 134 -1.09 -9.38 9.53
C CYS A 134 0.04 -9.88 10.44
N GLN A 135 1.31 -9.69 10.07
CA GLN A 135 2.44 -10.05 10.93
C GLN A 135 2.44 -9.25 12.23
N LEU A 136 2.24 -7.94 12.15
CA LEU A 136 2.23 -7.07 13.31
C LEU A 136 1.09 -7.43 14.27
N THR A 137 -0.11 -7.72 13.75
CA THR A 137 -1.27 -8.09 14.58
C THR A 137 -1.12 -9.47 15.21
N LYS A 138 -0.53 -10.43 14.48
CA LYS A 138 -0.39 -11.82 14.93
C LYS A 138 0.81 -12.04 15.85
N TYR A 139 1.93 -11.37 15.58
CA TYR A 139 3.22 -11.62 16.23
C TYR A 139 3.78 -10.41 16.99
N GLY A 140 3.14 -9.23 16.90
CA GLY A 140 3.63 -8.01 17.53
C GLY A 140 4.88 -7.42 16.85
N ARG A 141 5.27 -7.94 15.69
CA ARG A 141 6.45 -7.51 14.92
C ARG A 141 6.30 -7.80 13.44
N ILE A 142 7.09 -7.11 12.63
CA ILE A 142 7.25 -7.34 11.20
C ILE A 142 8.64 -7.92 10.96
N GLU A 143 8.75 -8.99 10.19
CA GLU A 143 10.01 -9.56 9.76
C GLU A 143 10.83 -8.55 8.98
N LEU A 144 12.14 -8.48 9.26
CA LEU A 144 13.01 -7.48 8.64
C LEU A 144 13.02 -7.56 7.11
N ALA A 145 13.01 -8.77 6.55
CA ALA A 145 12.98 -8.97 5.10
C ALA A 145 11.72 -8.37 4.46
N LEU A 146 10.56 -8.53 5.11
CA LEU A 146 9.30 -7.94 4.65
C LEU A 146 9.34 -6.41 4.77
N LEU A 147 9.87 -5.87 5.87
CA LEU A 147 9.97 -4.42 6.07
C LEU A 147 10.91 -3.76 5.05
N VAL A 148 12.06 -4.39 4.75
CA VAL A 148 13.00 -3.92 3.73
C VAL A 148 12.38 -3.95 2.33
N ASN A 149 11.63 -5.02 2.00
CA ASN A 149 10.92 -5.11 0.73
C ASN A 149 9.85 -4.01 0.61
N PHE A 150 9.07 -3.81 1.68
CA PHE A 150 8.07 -2.76 1.78
C PHE A 150 8.69 -1.36 1.58
N GLU A 151 9.78 -1.05 2.27
CA GLU A 151 10.47 0.25 2.13
C GLU A 151 11.01 0.45 0.71
N THR A 152 11.59 -0.59 0.11
CA THR A 152 12.11 -0.54 -1.26
C THR A 152 11.01 -0.22 -2.25
N MET A 153 9.90 -0.95 -2.22
CA MET A 153 8.76 -0.73 -3.12
C MET A 153 8.12 0.64 -2.93
N LEU A 154 7.96 1.09 -1.68
CA LEU A 154 7.41 2.41 -1.38
C LEU A 154 8.29 3.53 -1.95
N ASN A 155 9.60 3.42 -1.79
CA ASN A 155 10.54 4.40 -2.32
C ASN A 155 10.59 4.36 -3.86
N GLU A 156 10.54 3.19 -4.48
CA GLU A 156 10.43 3.07 -5.94
C GLU A 156 9.20 3.80 -6.47
N MET A 157 8.04 3.62 -5.85
CA MET A 157 6.81 4.33 -6.22
C MET A 157 6.89 5.85 -6.03
N LEU A 158 7.56 6.31 -4.98
CA LEU A 158 7.75 7.74 -4.72
C LEU A 158 8.72 8.39 -5.71
N LEU A 159 9.73 7.62 -6.16
CA LEU A 159 10.77 8.09 -7.08
C LEU A 159 10.40 7.91 -8.55
N SER A 160 9.52 6.97 -8.88
CA SER A 160 8.98 6.74 -10.23
C SER A 160 8.01 7.84 -10.66
N LYS A 161 8.32 9.11 -10.34
CA LYS A 161 7.57 10.34 -10.62
C LYS A 161 6.60 10.16 -11.79
N PHE A 162 5.33 10.50 -11.54
CA PHE A 162 4.27 10.77 -12.53
C PHE A 162 4.74 10.88 -13.98
#